data_AF-A0A3A6NC09-F1
#
_entry.id   AF-A0A3A6NC09-F1
#
_cell.length_a   1.000
_cell.length_b   1.000
_cell.length_c   1.000
_cell.angle_alpha   90.00
_cell.angle_beta   90.00
_cell.angle_gamma   90.00
#
_symmetry.space_group_name_H-M   'P 1'
#
loop_
_entity.id
_entity.type
_entity.pdbx_description
1 polymer ?
#
loop_
_entity_poly.entity_id
_entity_poly.type
_entity_poly.pdbx_seq_one_letter_code
_entity_poly.pdbx_strand_id
1 'polypeptide(L)'
;MGTKLQSLVLWVFFIGLLFALAFSIKIMFWVLVLLALLLFKGWIFNLPRAKKKSKEMGLQTVVLIPISYHWASLLLWISGKDIGTHPTRAYEVHIARTKGLSREDLWYQVSQDLLTIKEHIPGLFLWETSAPIPCPIRLELRKAKKNGIGFWDKGGYPIPRFPGTEMELRRKRHYGAVFHSLKAPKNNTLNPKLQS
;
A
#
# COMPACT_ATOMS: atom_id res chain seq x y z
N MET A 1 -4.25 4.46 17.28
CA MET A 1 -5.50 5.13 16.80
C MET A 1 -5.49 5.20 15.27
N GLY A 2 -6.23 4.28 14.64
CA GLY A 2 -6.47 4.20 13.19
C GLY A 2 -7.85 4.75 12.81
N THR A 3 -8.09 6.01 13.16
CA THR A 3 -9.45 6.60 13.18
C THR A 3 -9.84 7.32 11.89
N LYS A 4 -8.92 7.63 10.96
CA LYS A 4 -9.23 8.52 9.84
C LYS A 4 -10.04 7.85 8.74
N LEU A 5 -9.78 6.58 8.42
CA LEU A 5 -10.59 5.83 7.46
C LEU A 5 -11.85 5.22 8.07
N GLN A 6 -11.80 4.87 9.37
CA GLN A 6 -13.02 4.58 10.14
C GLN A 6 -13.96 5.79 10.06
N SER A 7 -13.44 6.99 10.29
CA SER A 7 -14.20 8.22 10.09
C SER A 7 -14.62 8.40 8.63
N LEU A 8 -13.80 8.14 7.62
CA LEU A 8 -14.20 8.35 6.22
C LEU A 8 -15.27 7.37 5.74
N VAL A 9 -15.19 6.08 6.07
CA VAL A 9 -16.25 5.11 5.79
C VAL A 9 -17.51 5.46 6.59
N LEU A 10 -17.37 5.88 7.85
CA LEU A 10 -18.49 6.46 8.61
C LEU A 10 -19.06 7.69 7.91
N TRP A 11 -18.24 8.61 7.41
CA TRP A 11 -18.67 9.84 6.76
C TRP A 11 -19.36 9.56 5.44
N VAL A 12 -18.84 8.65 4.61
CA VAL A 12 -19.50 8.22 3.37
C VAL A 12 -20.82 7.51 3.70
N PHE A 13 -20.86 6.70 4.74
CA PHE A 13 -22.09 6.09 5.23
C PHE A 13 -23.08 7.13 5.74
N PHE A 14 -22.67 8.11 6.56
CA PHE A 14 -23.51 9.17 7.10
C PHE A 14 -23.99 10.14 6.02
N ILE A 15 -23.13 10.58 5.11
CA ILE A 15 -23.48 11.44 3.98
C ILE A 15 -24.46 10.69 3.07
N GLY A 16 -24.16 9.43 2.76
CA GLY A 16 -25.04 8.59 1.96
C GLY A 16 -26.40 8.32 2.64
N LEU A 17 -26.41 8.13 3.96
CA LEU A 17 -27.61 7.97 4.77
C LEU A 17 -28.45 9.25 4.77
N LEU A 18 -27.83 10.41 4.98
CA LEU A 18 -28.47 11.72 4.93
C LEU A 18 -29.06 12.00 3.54
N PHE A 19 -28.34 11.64 2.48
CA PHE A 19 -28.81 11.78 1.10
C PHE A 19 -29.96 10.80 0.80
N ALA A 20 -29.90 9.56 1.27
CA ALA A 20 -30.99 8.60 1.11
C ALA A 20 -32.25 9.03 1.88
N LEU A 21 -32.10 9.62 3.07
CA LEU A 21 -33.19 10.21 3.85
C LEU A 21 -33.79 11.44 3.16
N ALA A 22 -32.95 12.36 2.66
CA ALA A 22 -33.40 13.58 2.00
C ALA A 22 -34.19 13.33 0.70
N PHE A 23 -33.79 12.31 -0.07
CA PHE A 23 -34.41 12.03 -1.36
C PHE A 23 -35.38 10.82 -1.33
N SER A 24 -35.58 10.19 -0.16
CA SER A 24 -36.44 9.01 0.01
C SER A 24 -36.12 7.83 -0.92
N ILE A 25 -34.87 7.76 -1.42
CA ILE A 25 -34.44 6.73 -2.38
C ILE A 25 -34.03 5.48 -1.61
N LYS A 26 -35.01 4.60 -1.35
CA LYS A 26 -34.81 3.32 -0.61
C LYS A 26 -33.70 2.45 -1.21
N ILE A 27 -33.55 2.45 -2.54
CA ILE A 27 -32.54 1.65 -3.25
C ILE A 27 -31.11 2.10 -2.87
N MET A 28 -30.87 3.40 -2.77
CA MET A 28 -29.55 3.95 -2.49
C MET A 28 -29.08 3.62 -1.07
N PHE A 29 -30.02 3.60 -0.10
CA PHE A 29 -29.74 3.15 1.26
C PHE A 29 -29.24 1.69 1.28
N TRP A 30 -29.93 0.78 0.60
CA TRP A 30 -29.53 -0.64 0.56
C TRP A 30 -28.18 -0.85 -0.13
N VAL A 31 -27.89 -0.08 -1.20
CA VAL A 31 -26.58 -0.11 -1.86
C VAL A 31 -25.46 0.34 -0.91
N LEU A 32 -25.68 1.41 -0.15
CA LEU A 32 -24.70 1.92 0.82
C LEU A 32 -24.48 0.94 1.98
N VAL A 33 -25.55 0.31 2.49
CA VAL A 33 -25.46 -0.73 3.53
C VAL A 33 -24.70 -1.94 3.01
N LEU A 34 -24.99 -2.40 1.79
CA LEU A 34 -24.27 -3.52 1.17
C LEU A 34 -22.79 -3.19 0.99
N LEU A 35 -22.46 -1.98 0.53
CA LEU A 35 -21.08 -1.51 0.40
C LEU A 35 -20.38 -1.48 1.76
N ALA A 36 -21.03 -0.94 2.79
CA ALA A 36 -20.48 -0.89 4.14
C ALA A 36 -20.21 -2.30 4.70
N LEU A 37 -21.13 -3.26 4.50
CA LEU A 37 -20.95 -4.66 4.89
C LEU A 37 -19.79 -5.33 4.14
N LEU A 38 -19.65 -5.08 2.84
CA LEU A 38 -18.53 -5.60 2.06
C LEU A 38 -17.18 -5.05 2.54
N LEU A 39 -17.11 -3.74 2.83
CA LEU A 39 -15.91 -3.10 3.39
C LEU A 39 -15.59 -3.64 4.78
N PHE A 40 -16.60 -3.81 5.64
CA PHE A 40 -16.45 -4.36 6.98
C PHE A 40 -15.98 -5.81 6.98
N LYS A 41 -16.57 -6.66 6.13
CA LYS A 41 -16.13 -8.03 5.90
C LYS A 41 -14.69 -8.07 5.38
N GLY A 42 -14.37 -7.21 4.42
CA GLY A 42 -13.00 -7.05 3.92
C GLY A 42 -12.02 -6.75 5.06
N TRP A 43 -12.38 -5.83 5.96
CA TRP A 43 -11.51 -5.45 7.07
C TRP A 43 -11.28 -6.58 8.09
N ILE A 44 -12.34 -7.19 8.61
CA ILE A 44 -12.24 -8.20 9.67
C ILE A 44 -11.46 -9.42 9.21
N PHE A 45 -11.65 -9.85 7.95
CA PHE A 45 -11.05 -11.08 7.46
C PHE A 45 -9.71 -10.86 6.76
N ASN A 46 -9.50 -9.76 6.04
CA ASN A 46 -8.27 -9.59 5.25
C ASN A 46 -7.06 -9.26 6.11
N LEU A 47 -7.19 -8.47 7.18
CA LEU A 47 -6.03 -8.08 7.97
C LEU A 47 -5.41 -9.26 8.75
N PRO A 48 -6.18 -10.12 9.46
CA PRO A 48 -5.63 -11.31 10.10
C PRO A 48 -5.07 -12.31 9.08
N ARG A 49 -5.74 -12.48 7.93
CA ARG A 49 -5.25 -13.35 6.85
C ARG A 49 -3.95 -12.83 6.23
N ALA A 50 -3.83 -11.52 6.01
CA ALA A 50 -2.63 -10.89 5.50
C ALA A 50 -1.46 -11.04 6.47
N LYS A 51 -1.70 -10.87 7.77
CA LYS A 51 -0.70 -11.15 8.82
C LYS A 51 -0.24 -12.61 8.80
N LYS A 52 -1.20 -13.55 8.74
CA LYS A 52 -0.88 -14.98 8.69
C LYS A 52 -0.05 -15.32 7.44
N LYS A 53 -0.47 -14.86 6.26
CA LYS A 53 0.26 -15.06 5.00
C LYS A 53 1.64 -14.41 5.01
N SER A 54 1.79 -13.22 5.59
CA SER A 54 3.09 -12.55 5.69
C SER A 54 4.05 -13.37 6.56
N LYS A 55 3.57 -13.95 7.67
CA LYS A 55 4.36 -14.87 8.50
C LYS A 55 4.73 -16.16 7.77
N GLU A 56 3.80 -16.72 6.99
CA GLU A 56 4.07 -17.88 6.13
C GLU A 56 5.13 -17.58 5.05
N MET A 57 5.27 -16.31 4.64
CA MET A 57 6.34 -15.81 3.76
C MET A 57 7.65 -15.51 4.50
N GLY A 58 7.76 -15.82 5.80
CA GLY A 58 8.93 -15.57 6.61
C GLY A 58 9.07 -14.14 7.15
N LEU A 59 8.06 -13.28 6.95
CA LEU A 59 8.08 -11.90 7.43
C LEU A 59 7.65 -11.82 8.89
N GLN A 60 8.42 -11.13 9.72
CA GLN A 60 8.15 -11.05 11.16
C GLN A 60 7.35 -9.80 11.53
N THR A 61 7.78 -8.66 11.00
CA THR A 61 7.31 -7.32 11.37
C THR A 61 6.63 -6.63 10.20
N VAL A 62 7.08 -6.85 8.96
CA VAL A 62 6.42 -6.33 7.77
C VAL A 62 5.23 -7.20 7.41
N VAL A 63 4.07 -6.56 7.22
CA VAL A 63 2.84 -7.20 6.76
C VAL A 63 2.54 -6.71 5.36
N LEU A 64 2.47 -7.65 4.42
CA LEU A 64 2.04 -7.39 3.06
C LEU A 64 0.55 -7.62 2.94
N ILE A 65 -0.20 -6.55 2.67
CA ILE A 65 -1.63 -6.64 2.42
C ILE A 65 -1.83 -6.72 0.90
N PRO A 66 -2.34 -7.83 0.36
CA PRO A 66 -2.61 -7.91 -1.06
C PRO A 66 -3.72 -6.92 -1.42
N ILE A 67 -3.48 -6.11 -2.45
CA ILE A 67 -4.46 -5.17 -3.00
C ILE A 67 -4.74 -5.53 -4.46
N SER A 68 -5.92 -5.17 -4.94
CA SER A 68 -6.26 -5.40 -6.35
C SER A 68 -5.40 -4.51 -7.25
N TYR A 69 -5.10 -5.01 -8.45
CA TYR A 69 -4.39 -4.24 -9.47
C TYR A 69 -5.11 -2.92 -9.80
N HIS A 70 -6.44 -2.94 -9.87
CA HIS A 70 -7.24 -1.74 -10.12
C HIS A 70 -7.06 -0.68 -9.04
N TRP A 71 -7.02 -1.08 -7.76
CA TRP A 71 -6.79 -0.15 -6.66
C TRP A 71 -5.36 0.42 -6.69
N ALA A 72 -4.37 -0.43 -6.96
CA ALA A 72 -2.99 0.02 -7.13
C ALA A 72 -2.84 1.00 -8.30
N SER A 73 -3.46 0.70 -9.44
CA SER A 73 -3.46 1.56 -10.63
C SER A 73 -4.15 2.89 -10.38
N LEU A 74 -5.28 2.89 -9.65
CA LEU A 74 -5.97 4.10 -9.24
C LEU A 74 -5.06 4.98 -8.36
N LEU A 75 -4.37 4.38 -7.38
CA LEU A 75 -3.42 5.10 -6.51
C LEU A 75 -2.28 5.74 -7.30
N LEU A 76 -1.71 5.01 -8.26
CA LEU A 76 -0.68 5.51 -9.16
C LEU A 76 -1.20 6.67 -10.03
N TRP A 77 -2.34 6.48 -10.68
CA TRP A 77 -2.96 7.46 -11.56
C TRP A 77 -3.24 8.79 -10.83
N ILE A 78 -3.89 8.75 -9.66
CA ILE A 78 -4.20 9.97 -8.89
C ILE A 78 -2.92 10.62 -8.37
N SER A 79 -1.87 9.85 -8.09
CA SER A 79 -0.57 10.42 -7.71
C SER A 79 0.19 11.07 -8.87
N GLY A 80 -0.32 10.98 -10.10
CA GLY A 80 0.36 11.45 -11.31
C GLY A 80 1.66 10.69 -11.58
N LYS A 81 1.77 9.46 -11.09
CA LYS A 81 2.94 8.59 -11.25
C LYS A 81 2.56 7.43 -12.15
N ASP A 82 3.41 7.16 -13.12
CA ASP A 82 3.35 5.93 -13.89
C ASP A 82 4.58 5.09 -13.54
N ILE A 83 4.33 3.82 -13.28
CA ILE A 83 5.36 2.79 -13.16
C ILE A 83 5.06 1.92 -14.36
N GLY A 84 5.83 2.07 -15.44
CA GLY A 84 5.57 1.53 -16.78
C GLY A 84 5.62 0.00 -16.89
N THR A 85 5.01 -0.70 -15.94
CA THR A 85 4.93 -2.14 -15.81
C THR A 85 3.52 -2.52 -15.34
N HIS A 86 3.03 -3.67 -15.81
CA HIS A 86 1.76 -4.24 -15.37
C HIS A 86 2.03 -5.36 -14.35
N PRO A 87 2.05 -5.07 -13.04
CA PRO A 87 2.28 -6.08 -12.02
C PRO A 87 1.14 -7.10 -11.97
N THR A 88 1.50 -8.38 -11.89
CA THR A 88 0.53 -9.46 -11.63
C THR A 88 0.02 -9.46 -10.19
N ARG A 89 0.80 -8.89 -9.26
CA ARG A 89 0.48 -8.80 -7.83
C ARG A 89 0.84 -7.43 -7.30
N ALA A 90 -0.03 -6.87 -6.47
CA ALA A 90 0.21 -5.61 -5.78
C ALA A 90 0.01 -5.79 -4.26
N TYR A 91 0.85 -5.13 -3.49
CA TYR A 91 0.87 -5.20 -2.04
C TYR A 91 0.95 -3.81 -1.44
N GLU A 92 0.18 -3.56 -0.38
CA GLU A 92 0.43 -2.46 0.53
C GLU A 92 1.34 -2.94 1.66
N VAL A 93 2.43 -2.23 1.90
CA VAL A 93 3.44 -2.56 2.92
C VAL A 93 3.08 -1.89 4.24
N HIS A 94 3.01 -2.70 5.30
CA HIS A 94 2.71 -2.24 6.66
C HIS A 94 3.76 -2.71 7.65
N ILE A 95 4.03 -1.90 8.67
CA ILE A 95 4.88 -2.31 9.80
C ILE A 95 3.95 -2.66 10.95
N ALA A 96 3.87 -3.94 11.31
CA ALA A 96 3.16 -4.36 12.51
C ALA A 96 3.92 -3.89 13.75
N ARG A 97 3.19 -3.28 14.70
CA ARG A 97 3.77 -2.93 15.99
C ARG A 97 3.89 -4.20 16.83
N THR A 98 5.10 -4.70 16.98
CA THR A 98 5.39 -5.83 17.86
C THR A 98 5.65 -5.31 19.27
N LYS A 99 4.92 -5.82 20.26
CA LYS A 99 5.06 -5.41 21.67
C LYS A 99 6.39 -5.94 22.22
N GLY A 100 7.10 -5.11 22.99
CA GLY A 100 8.31 -5.52 23.71
C GLY A 100 9.62 -5.41 22.94
N LEU A 101 9.59 -5.03 21.65
CA LEU A 101 10.82 -4.76 20.89
C LEU A 101 11.31 -3.33 21.11
N SER A 102 12.63 -3.18 21.24
CA SER A 102 13.27 -1.87 21.18
C SER A 102 13.05 -1.26 19.79
N ARG A 103 13.22 0.06 19.69
CA ARG A 103 13.11 0.75 18.40
C ARG A 103 14.15 0.25 17.41
N GLU A 104 15.35 -0.04 17.87
CA GLU A 104 16.48 -0.47 17.04
C GLU A 104 16.24 -1.88 16.50
N ASP A 105 15.81 -2.81 17.35
CA ASP A 105 15.47 -4.18 16.95
C ASP A 105 14.31 -4.20 15.94
N LEU A 106 13.30 -3.33 16.14
CA LEU A 106 12.20 -3.18 15.18
C LEU A 106 12.73 -2.74 13.81
N TRP A 107 13.65 -1.77 13.76
CA TRP A 107 14.22 -1.31 12.48
C TRP A 107 15.12 -2.34 11.83
N TYR A 108 15.86 -3.10 12.63
CA TYR A 108 16.67 -4.22 12.14
C TYR A 108 15.77 -5.28 11.50
N GLN A 109 14.70 -5.72 12.19
CA GLN A 109 13.74 -6.68 11.65
C GLN A 109 13.02 -6.16 10.40
N VAL A 110 12.59 -4.90 10.40
CA VAL A 110 11.99 -4.28 9.19
C VAL A 110 12.99 -4.29 8.03
N SER A 111 14.27 -4.03 8.27
CA SER A 111 15.28 -4.09 7.22
C SER A 111 15.46 -5.51 6.68
N GLN A 112 15.49 -6.52 7.55
CA GLN A 112 15.60 -7.92 7.15
C GLN A 112 14.38 -8.36 6.33
N ASP A 113 13.17 -8.07 6.81
CA ASP A 113 11.93 -8.39 6.10
C ASP A 113 11.88 -7.73 4.71
N LEU A 114 12.31 -6.47 4.58
CA LEU A 114 12.34 -5.77 3.28
C LEU A 114 13.38 -6.35 2.33
N LEU A 115 14.50 -6.89 2.84
CA LEU A 115 15.47 -7.63 2.04
C LEU A 115 14.90 -8.97 1.58
N THR A 116 14.24 -9.71 2.47
CA THR A 116 13.53 -10.96 2.12
C THR A 116 12.49 -10.73 1.02
N ILE A 117 11.71 -9.64 1.11
CA ILE A 117 10.74 -9.24 0.08
C ILE A 117 11.45 -9.00 -1.26
N LYS A 118 12.55 -8.25 -1.26
CA LYS A 118 13.35 -7.96 -2.45
C LYS A 118 13.94 -9.21 -3.09
N GLU A 119 14.19 -10.27 -2.34
CA GLU A 119 14.81 -11.48 -2.87
C GLU A 119 13.79 -12.51 -3.37
N HIS A 120 12.59 -12.55 -2.79
CA HIS A 120 11.67 -13.68 -2.97
C HIS A 120 10.29 -13.32 -3.49
N ILE A 121 9.86 -12.05 -3.40
CA ILE A 121 8.47 -11.67 -3.63
C ILE A 121 8.36 -10.66 -4.76
N PRO A 122 7.96 -11.07 -5.98
CA PRO A 122 7.72 -10.13 -7.07
C PRO A 122 6.36 -9.43 -6.90
N GLY A 123 6.29 -8.18 -7.32
CA GLY A 123 5.06 -7.40 -7.31
C GLY A 123 5.29 -5.90 -7.31
N LEU A 124 4.18 -5.16 -7.29
CA LEU A 124 4.14 -3.74 -7.01
C LEU A 124 3.92 -3.53 -5.52
N PHE A 125 4.85 -2.85 -4.87
CA PHE A 125 4.81 -2.57 -3.44
C PHE A 125 4.51 -1.10 -3.24
N LEU A 126 3.36 -0.79 -2.65
CA LEU A 126 2.98 0.55 -2.25
C LEU A 126 3.24 0.70 -0.77
N TRP A 127 3.88 1.80 -0.40
CA TRP A 127 4.21 2.04 1.00
C TRP A 127 4.07 3.51 1.31
N GLU A 128 3.43 3.81 2.43
CA GLU A 128 3.40 5.14 3.00
C GLU A 128 3.73 5.02 4.49
N THR A 129 4.67 5.82 4.95
CA THR A 129 5.17 5.77 6.32
C THR A 129 5.63 7.14 6.79
N SER A 130 5.43 7.42 8.08
CA SER A 130 6.07 8.57 8.75
C SER A 130 7.45 8.23 9.33
N ALA A 131 7.83 6.96 9.27
CA ALA A 131 9.03 6.46 9.89
C ALA A 131 10.22 6.48 8.91
N PRO A 132 11.46 6.60 9.41
CA PRO A 132 12.63 6.61 8.54
C PRO A 132 12.81 5.25 7.87
N ILE A 133 13.17 5.26 6.59
CA ILE A 133 13.50 4.04 5.84
C ILE A 133 14.94 3.62 6.16
N PRO A 134 15.20 2.32 6.41
CA PRO A 134 16.55 1.79 6.58
C PRO A 134 17.50 2.18 5.44
N CYS A 135 18.77 2.42 5.75
CA CYS A 135 19.77 2.86 4.76
C CYS A 135 19.87 1.95 3.51
N PRO A 136 19.92 0.61 3.64
CA PRO A 136 20.03 -0.28 2.49
C PRO A 136 18.85 -0.11 1.52
N ILE A 137 17.64 0.01 2.07
CA ILE A 137 16.42 0.18 1.27
C ILE A 137 16.36 1.55 0.60
N ARG A 138 16.87 2.62 1.24
CA ARG A 138 16.94 3.95 0.61
C ARG A 138 17.78 3.94 -0.66
N LEU A 139 18.86 3.17 -0.71
CA LEU A 139 19.68 3.03 -1.92
C LEU A 139 18.91 2.32 -3.03
N GLU A 140 18.16 1.26 -2.70
CA GLU A 140 17.31 0.56 -3.65
C GLU A 140 16.19 1.44 -4.20
N LEU A 141 15.53 2.23 -3.35
CA LEU A 141 14.51 3.20 -3.79
C LEU A 141 15.08 4.23 -4.77
N ARG A 142 16.31 4.70 -4.54
CA ARG A 142 16.99 5.63 -5.45
C ARG A 142 17.28 4.98 -6.81
N LYS A 143 17.74 3.72 -6.82
CA LYS A 143 17.96 2.95 -8.05
C LYS A 143 16.64 2.72 -8.79
N ALA A 144 15.59 2.33 -8.09
CA ALA A 144 14.24 2.14 -8.66
C ALA A 144 13.71 3.43 -9.29
N LYS A 145 13.89 4.57 -8.61
CA LYS A 145 13.54 5.89 -9.14
C LYS A 145 14.32 6.25 -10.40
N LYS A 146 15.63 6.00 -10.42
CA LYS A 146 16.48 6.24 -11.61
C LYS A 146 16.04 5.38 -12.80
N ASN A 147 15.61 4.15 -12.54
CA ASN A 147 15.18 3.19 -13.55
C ASN A 147 13.71 3.37 -13.98
N GLY A 148 12.97 4.33 -13.42
CA GLY A 148 11.55 4.54 -13.73
C GLY A 148 10.61 3.44 -13.22
N ILE A 149 11.09 2.55 -12.33
CA ILE A 149 10.32 1.43 -11.76
C ILE A 149 9.84 1.70 -10.33
N GLY A 150 9.96 2.94 -9.86
CA GLY A 150 9.44 3.34 -8.57
C GLY A 150 9.63 4.81 -8.24
N PHE A 151 9.05 5.25 -7.13
CA PHE A 151 9.18 6.60 -6.62
C PHE A 151 9.08 6.63 -5.09
N TRP A 152 9.59 7.71 -4.49
CA TRP A 152 9.50 7.95 -3.06
C TRP A 152 9.48 9.46 -2.79
N ASP A 153 8.30 9.99 -2.46
CA ASP A 153 8.04 11.42 -2.36
C ASP A 153 7.47 11.79 -0.98
N LYS A 154 7.57 13.08 -0.62
CA LYS A 154 7.04 13.62 0.63
C LYS A 154 5.52 13.77 0.54
N GLY A 155 4.82 13.48 1.63
CA GLY A 155 3.36 13.55 1.71
C GLY A 155 2.72 12.19 1.95
N GLY A 156 1.42 12.10 1.67
CA GLY A 156 0.67 10.85 1.62
C GLY A 156 0.00 10.69 0.27
N TYR A 157 -0.60 9.53 0.02
CA TYR A 157 -1.43 9.36 -1.17
C TYR A 157 -2.61 10.36 -1.13
N PRO A 158 -3.01 10.93 -2.29
CA PRO A 158 -4.09 11.92 -2.37
C PRO A 158 -5.47 11.34 -2.02
N ILE A 159 -5.62 10.02 -2.08
CA ILE A 159 -6.82 9.31 -1.65
C ILE A 159 -6.58 8.50 -0.37
N PRO A 160 -7.64 8.26 0.43
CA PRO A 160 -7.60 7.34 1.55
C PRO A 160 -7.12 5.95 1.15
N ARG A 161 -6.42 5.27 2.08
CA ARG A 161 -5.90 3.91 1.88
C ARG A 161 -7.02 2.88 1.75
N PHE A 162 -6.63 1.66 1.38
CA PHE A 162 -7.56 0.53 1.41
C PHE A 162 -8.13 0.34 2.83
N PRO A 163 -9.43 0.01 2.98
CA PRO A 163 -10.07 -0.23 4.26
C PRO A 163 -9.25 -1.12 5.18
N GLY A 164 -8.95 -0.61 6.39
CA GLY A 164 -8.38 -1.42 7.44
C GLY A 164 -6.87 -1.58 7.45
N THR A 165 -6.17 -0.85 6.59
CA THR A 165 -4.72 -0.91 6.47
C THR A 165 -4.03 0.22 7.26
N GLU A 166 -4.76 1.12 7.91
CA GLU A 166 -4.16 2.25 8.63
C GLU A 166 -3.48 1.83 9.95
N MET A 167 -2.16 2.00 10.03
CA MET A 167 -1.42 2.08 11.30
C MET A 167 -0.88 3.48 11.52
N GLU A 168 -0.89 3.93 12.78
CA GLU A 168 -0.59 5.28 13.30
C GLU A 168 0.44 6.11 12.50
N LEU A 169 0.09 7.35 12.12
CA LEU A 169 0.97 8.21 11.32
C LEU A 169 1.08 9.64 11.87
N ARG A 170 2.30 10.02 12.28
CA ARG A 170 2.75 11.38 12.65
C ARG A 170 2.76 12.34 11.43
N ARG A 171 2.96 13.64 11.71
CA ARG A 171 2.82 14.80 10.77
C ARG A 171 3.75 14.80 9.54
N LYS A 172 4.92 14.15 9.55
CA LYS A 172 5.84 14.09 8.39
C LYS A 172 5.73 12.71 7.74
N ARG A 173 5.12 12.63 6.57
CA ARG A 173 4.90 11.37 5.83
C ARG A 173 5.67 11.35 4.54
N HIS A 174 6.00 10.15 4.11
CA HIS A 174 6.42 9.86 2.75
C HIS A 174 5.57 8.73 2.21
N TYR A 175 5.39 8.74 0.90
CA TYR A 175 4.73 7.68 0.18
C TYR A 175 5.53 7.33 -1.07
N GLY A 176 5.37 6.10 -1.51
CA GLY A 176 6.06 5.62 -2.67
C GLY A 176 5.48 4.31 -3.15
N ALA A 177 5.90 3.94 -4.34
CA ALA A 177 5.69 2.61 -4.86
C ALA A 177 6.93 2.13 -5.61
N VAL A 178 7.17 0.83 -5.57
CA VAL A 178 8.26 0.18 -6.30
C VAL A 178 7.75 -1.10 -6.92
N PHE A 179 8.02 -1.25 -8.21
CA PHE A 179 7.89 -2.52 -8.88
C PHE A 179 9.17 -3.33 -8.71
N HIS A 180 9.01 -4.57 -8.24
CA HIS A 180 10.09 -5.52 -8.11
C HIS A 180 9.72 -6.82 -8.86
N SER A 181 10.67 -7.33 -9.63
CA SER A 181 10.54 -8.59 -10.37
C SER A 181 11.73 -9.49 -10.08
N LEU A 182 11.46 -10.78 -9.91
CA LEU A 182 12.50 -11.81 -9.76
C LEU A 182 13.22 -12.12 -11.07
N LYS A 183 12.73 -11.61 -12.21
CA LYS A 183 13.41 -11.77 -13.48
C LYS A 183 14.69 -10.93 -13.44
N ALA A 184 15.83 -11.58 -13.69
CA ALA A 184 17.09 -10.91 -13.99
C ALA A 184 16.84 -9.75 -14.97
N PRO A 185 17.50 -8.59 -14.80
CA PRO A 185 17.29 -7.47 -15.70
C PRO A 185 17.48 -7.97 -17.13
N LYS A 186 16.39 -8.00 -17.91
CA LYS A 186 16.54 -7.97 -19.35
C LYS A 186 17.25 -6.65 -19.60
N ASN A 187 18.51 -6.71 -20.02
CA ASN A 187 19.20 -5.57 -20.60
C ASN A 187 18.19 -4.91 -21.54
N ASN A 188 17.74 -3.70 -21.18
CA ASN A 188 16.99 -2.88 -22.10
C ASN A 188 17.93 -2.68 -23.28
N THR A 189 17.69 -3.41 -24.36
CA THR A 189 18.07 -2.97 -25.69
C THR A 189 17.55 -1.55 -25.82
N LEU A 190 18.50 -0.62 -25.74
CA LEU A 190 18.32 0.78 -26.07
C LEU A 190 17.47 0.86 -27.34
N ASN A 191 16.39 1.61 -27.25
CA ASN A 191 15.53 1.93 -28.38
C ASN A 191 16.38 2.73 -29.40
N PRO A 192 16.69 2.21 -30.60
CA PRO A 192 17.60 2.89 -31.54
C PRO A 192 16.95 4.08 -32.27
N LYS A 193 15.74 4.52 -31.88
CA LYS A 193 14.99 5.57 -32.58
C LYS A 193 15.33 7.03 -32.22
N LEU A 194 16.53 7.29 -31.71
CA LEU A 194 17.03 8.67 -31.46
C LEU A 194 18.44 8.87 -32.02
N GLN A 195 18.68 8.33 -33.22
CA GLN A 195 19.78 8.73 -34.10
C GLN A 195 19.25 8.86 -35.52
N SER A 196 18.45 9.90 -35.75
CA SER A 196 18.17 10.45 -37.08
C SER A 196 17.83 11.92 -36.92
#